data_AF-A0A369JDT2-F1
#
_entry.id   AF-A0A369JDT2-F1
#
_cell.length_a   1.000
_cell.length_b   1.000
_cell.length_c   1.000
_cell.angle_alpha   90.00
_cell.angle_beta   90.00
_cell.angle_gamma   90.00
#
_symmetry.space_group_name_H-M   'P 1'
#
loop_
_entity.id
_entity.type
_entity.pdbx_description
1 polymer ?
#
loop_
_entity_poly.entity_id
_entity_poly.type
_entity_poly.pdbx_seq_one_letter_code
_entity_poly.pdbx_strand_id
1 'polypeptide(L)'
;MRLTALLIPVISLFVLCAVGAPAADPLGGLSTQSIIDDLLGLFTQFNAFVSLDTLLSNKISLNFDAKNPLILEYTIDRVVLSAGLNGTEFLAFDQTFTTPVVVPTLGSANSGTFANVALTKGLLNSLSVIPAGVLDVLSGTLTLRVGTVGGQLGLPLPLSFLPQAGVPTAWQITLT
;
A
#
# COMPACT_ATOMS: atom_id res chain seq x y z
N MET A 1 -9.35 -12.95 84.64
CA MET A 1 -9.54 -11.61 84.02
C MET A 1 -8.35 -11.34 83.10
N ARG A 2 -8.62 -11.29 81.78
CA ARG A 2 -7.92 -10.57 80.69
C ARG A 2 -6.40 -10.81 80.52
N LEU A 3 -5.97 -11.70 79.63
CA LEU A 3 -5.89 -11.64 78.15
C LEU A 3 -4.68 -10.83 77.63
N THR A 4 -3.86 -11.56 76.89
CA THR A 4 -2.52 -11.37 76.34
C THR A 4 -2.47 -10.51 75.07
N ALA A 5 -1.25 -10.14 74.67
CA ALA A 5 -0.74 -9.94 73.30
C ALA A 5 -0.74 -8.52 72.67
N LEU A 6 0.48 -7.97 72.58
CA LEU A 6 1.19 -7.48 71.39
C LEU A 6 0.34 -6.94 70.22
N LEU A 7 0.44 -5.63 69.94
CA LEU A 7 -0.10 -5.02 68.72
C LEU A 7 1.03 -4.36 67.92
N ILE A 8 1.48 -5.06 66.87
CA ILE A 8 2.32 -4.55 65.78
C ILE A 8 1.37 -4.27 64.62
N PRO A 9 1.25 -3.05 64.08
CA PRO A 9 0.54 -2.85 62.82
C PRO A 9 1.48 -3.13 61.64
N VAL A 10 1.24 -4.28 61.01
CA VAL A 10 1.74 -4.65 59.68
C VAL A 10 1.03 -3.76 58.65
N ILE A 11 1.73 -2.78 58.09
CA ILE A 11 1.26 -2.08 56.88
C ILE A 11 1.61 -2.99 55.70
N SER A 12 0.60 -3.75 55.27
CA SER A 12 0.69 -4.70 54.18
C SER A 12 0.82 -3.97 52.84
N LEU A 13 1.90 -4.28 52.14
CA LEU A 13 2.25 -3.82 50.80
C LEU A 13 1.21 -4.33 49.78
N PHE A 14 0.35 -3.44 49.29
CA PHE A 14 -0.50 -3.72 48.12
C PHE A 14 0.40 -3.74 46.86
N VAL A 15 0.93 -4.91 46.52
CA VAL A 15 1.54 -5.14 45.20
C VAL A 15 0.41 -5.34 44.20
N LEU A 16 0.10 -4.29 43.44
CA LEU A 16 -0.78 -4.36 42.29
C LEU A 16 -0.04 -5.13 41.18
N CYS A 17 -0.26 -6.44 41.07
CA CYS A 17 0.13 -7.18 39.88
C CYS A 17 -0.74 -6.70 38.72
N ALA A 18 -0.28 -5.67 38.00
CA ALA A 18 -0.78 -5.36 36.67
C ALA A 18 -0.34 -6.50 35.75
N VAL A 19 -1.16 -7.55 35.68
CA VAL A 19 -1.05 -8.56 34.62
C VAL A 19 -1.41 -7.82 33.34
N GLY A 20 -0.38 -7.45 32.56
CA GLY A 20 -0.58 -6.91 31.23
C GLY A 20 -1.47 -7.87 30.46
N ALA A 21 -2.67 -7.40 30.09
CA ALA A 21 -3.53 -8.17 29.20
C ALA A 21 -2.72 -8.51 27.94
N PRO A 22 -2.81 -9.74 27.40
CA PRO A 22 -2.20 -10.03 26.12
C PRO A 22 -2.73 -9.00 25.13
N ALA A 23 -1.83 -8.29 24.45
CA ALA A 23 -2.21 -7.42 23.36
C ALA A 23 -3.00 -8.28 22.37
N ALA A 24 -4.28 -7.98 22.17
CA ALA A 24 -5.07 -8.63 21.14
C ALA A 24 -4.34 -8.39 19.82
N ASP A 25 -4.09 -9.46 19.06
CA ASP A 25 -3.55 -9.34 17.72
C ASP A 25 -4.55 -8.53 16.90
N PRO A 26 -4.22 -7.28 16.53
CA PRO A 26 -5.18 -6.39 15.90
C PRO A 26 -5.61 -6.90 14.51
N LEU A 27 -4.89 -7.88 13.95
CA LEU A 27 -5.14 -8.48 12.64
C LEU A 27 -5.80 -9.88 12.72
N GLY A 28 -6.28 -10.28 13.92
CA GLY A 28 -7.11 -11.49 14.07
C GLY A 28 -6.40 -12.80 13.75
N GLY A 29 -5.08 -12.87 13.96
CA GLY A 29 -4.26 -14.06 13.68
C GLY A 29 -3.56 -14.02 12.32
N LEU A 30 -3.77 -12.99 11.50
CA LEU A 30 -2.99 -12.75 10.29
C LEU A 30 -1.67 -12.07 10.67
N SER A 31 -0.55 -12.75 10.41
CA SER A 31 0.76 -12.11 10.57
C SER A 31 0.92 -10.98 9.54
N THR A 32 1.61 -9.92 9.91
CA THR A 32 1.94 -8.83 8.98
C THR A 32 2.68 -9.34 7.75
N GLN A 33 3.55 -10.35 7.92
CA GLN A 33 4.30 -10.94 6.82
C GLN A 33 3.41 -11.70 5.84
N SER A 34 2.45 -12.50 6.33
CA SER A 34 1.51 -13.20 5.43
C SER A 34 0.65 -12.22 4.64
N ILE A 35 0.25 -11.10 5.23
CA ILE A 35 -0.47 -10.04 4.50
C ILE A 35 0.41 -9.42 3.42
N ILE A 36 1.69 -9.17 3.71
CA ILE A 36 2.65 -8.65 2.72
C ILE A 36 2.79 -9.63 1.55
N ASP A 37 2.98 -10.91 1.86
CA ASP A 37 3.18 -11.96 0.86
C ASP A 37 1.93 -12.13 0.00
N ASP A 38 0.73 -12.09 0.60
CA ASP A 38 -0.54 -12.14 -0.12
C ASP A 38 -0.74 -10.90 -1.01
N LEU A 39 -0.25 -9.73 -0.61
CA LEU A 39 -0.33 -8.50 -1.39
C LEU A 39 0.79 -8.38 -2.45
N LEU A 40 1.69 -9.35 -2.57
CA LEU A 40 2.55 -9.49 -3.74
C LEU A 40 1.67 -9.77 -4.96
N GLY A 41 1.73 -8.91 -5.97
CA GLY A 41 0.81 -9.01 -7.11
C GLY A 41 -0.43 -8.12 -7.00
N LEU A 42 -0.45 -7.16 -6.07
CA LEU A 42 -1.54 -6.20 -5.92
C LEU A 42 -1.89 -5.53 -7.24
N PHE A 43 -0.90 -5.11 -8.03
CA PHE A 43 -1.15 -4.40 -9.28
C PHE A 43 -1.45 -5.39 -10.40
N THR A 44 -2.68 -5.42 -10.90
CA THR A 44 -3.05 -6.33 -12.00
C THR A 44 -2.88 -5.71 -13.38
N GLN A 45 -2.97 -4.38 -13.47
CA GLN A 45 -2.82 -3.64 -14.72
C GLN A 45 -2.44 -2.19 -14.45
N PHE A 46 -1.60 -1.62 -15.32
CA PHE A 46 -1.36 -0.20 -15.45
C PHE A 46 -1.96 0.32 -16.75
N ASN A 47 -2.59 1.49 -16.69
CA ASN A 47 -3.06 2.21 -17.87
C ASN A 47 -2.37 3.57 -17.90
N ALA A 48 -1.45 3.74 -18.83
CA ALA A 48 -0.65 4.94 -19.02
C ALA A 48 -1.24 5.79 -20.16
N PHE A 49 -1.49 7.06 -19.90
CA PHE A 49 -2.08 8.01 -20.83
C PHE A 49 -1.05 9.07 -21.21
N VAL A 50 -0.62 9.05 -22.46
CA VAL A 50 0.38 9.95 -23.03
C VAL A 50 -0.33 11.00 -23.90
N SER A 51 -0.05 12.26 -23.65
CA SER A 51 -0.52 13.39 -24.48
C SER A 51 0.66 14.08 -25.18
N LEU A 52 0.38 15.01 -26.10
CA LEU A 52 1.42 15.77 -26.78
C LEU A 52 2.25 16.62 -25.79
N ASP A 53 1.64 17.14 -24.73
CA ASP A 53 2.32 17.86 -23.65
C ASP A 53 3.36 17.02 -22.93
N THR A 54 3.25 15.69 -22.96
CA THR A 54 4.26 14.78 -22.40
C THR A 54 5.61 14.93 -23.10
N LEU A 55 5.66 15.31 -24.39
CA LEU A 55 6.93 15.52 -25.11
C LEU A 55 7.76 16.65 -24.49
N LEU A 56 7.10 17.66 -23.93
CA LEU A 56 7.75 18.82 -23.31
C LEU A 56 7.93 18.62 -21.81
N SER A 57 6.91 18.09 -21.14
CA SER A 57 6.87 17.98 -19.67
C SER A 57 7.49 16.70 -19.13
N ASN A 58 7.65 15.67 -19.96
CA ASN A 58 8.03 14.31 -19.55
C ASN A 58 7.13 13.74 -18.43
N LYS A 59 5.85 14.15 -18.40
CA LYS A 59 4.85 13.68 -17.44
C LYS A 59 3.65 13.09 -18.16
N ILE A 60 3.12 12.01 -17.61
CA ILE A 60 1.92 11.33 -18.08
C ILE A 60 0.86 11.26 -16.99
N SER A 61 -0.34 10.84 -17.38
CA SER A 61 -1.34 10.37 -16.44
C SER A 61 -1.33 8.85 -16.39
N LEU A 62 -1.73 8.27 -15.27
CA LEU A 62 -1.78 6.84 -15.06
C LEU A 62 -2.99 6.46 -14.20
N ASN A 63 -3.50 5.26 -14.38
CA ASN A 63 -4.27 4.58 -13.35
C ASN A 63 -3.78 3.13 -13.22
N PHE A 64 -4.14 2.48 -12.13
CA PHE A 64 -3.85 1.07 -11.91
C PHE A 64 -5.07 0.34 -11.37
N ASP A 65 -5.12 -0.96 -11.67
CA ASP A 65 -6.04 -1.88 -11.04
C ASP A 65 -5.34 -2.60 -9.90
N ALA A 66 -5.96 -2.55 -8.73
CA ALA A 66 -5.51 -3.23 -7.52
C ALA A 66 -6.42 -4.42 -7.22
N LYS A 67 -5.84 -5.59 -6.96
CA LYS A 67 -6.56 -6.79 -6.53
C LYS A 67 -6.30 -7.05 -5.05
N ASN A 68 -7.37 -7.38 -4.34
CA ASN A 68 -7.34 -7.78 -2.94
C ASN A 68 -7.56 -9.29 -2.79
N PRO A 69 -6.52 -10.06 -2.43
CA PRO A 69 -6.65 -11.48 -2.12
C PRO A 69 -7.03 -11.75 -0.67
N LEU A 70 -7.08 -10.72 0.19
CA LEU A 70 -7.39 -10.87 1.61
C LEU A 70 -8.90 -11.05 1.82
N ILE A 71 -9.25 -11.73 2.91
CA ILE A 71 -10.63 -11.84 3.42
C ILE A 71 -11.11 -10.55 4.13
N LEU A 72 -10.30 -9.49 4.10
CA LEU A 72 -10.58 -8.17 4.67
C LEU A 72 -10.45 -7.11 3.59
N GLU A 73 -11.28 -6.07 3.66
CA GLU A 73 -11.12 -4.87 2.84
C GLU A 73 -9.83 -4.14 3.23
N TYR A 74 -9.14 -3.58 2.25
CA TYR A 74 -8.09 -2.60 2.52
C TYR A 74 -8.32 -1.34 1.70
N THR A 75 -7.73 -0.25 2.16
CA THR A 75 -7.81 1.05 1.54
C THR A 75 -6.42 1.61 1.31
N ILE A 76 -6.14 2.07 0.09
CA ILE A 76 -4.87 2.70 -0.27
C ILE A 76 -5.01 4.21 -0.14
N ASP A 77 -4.16 4.81 0.70
CA ASP A 77 -4.12 6.26 0.93
C ASP A 77 -3.03 6.94 0.08
N ARG A 78 -1.88 6.28 -0.08
CA ARG A 78 -0.76 6.79 -0.88
C ARG A 78 0.03 5.67 -1.53
N VAL A 79 0.48 5.90 -2.75
CA VAL A 79 1.38 5.01 -3.49
C VAL A 79 2.57 5.82 -3.96
N VAL A 80 3.77 5.39 -3.56
CA VAL A 80 5.03 5.86 -4.12
C VAL A 80 5.63 4.69 -4.85
N LEU A 81 5.90 4.83 -6.14
CA LEU A 81 6.32 3.69 -6.97
C LEU A 81 7.28 4.12 -8.08
N SER A 82 8.23 3.23 -8.34
CA SER A 82 9.15 3.24 -9.47
C SER A 82 8.94 1.98 -10.29
N ALA A 83 8.69 2.16 -11.58
CA ALA A 83 8.48 1.10 -12.55
C ALA A 83 9.47 1.20 -13.71
N GLY A 84 9.83 0.05 -14.25
CA GLY A 84 10.83 -0.05 -15.28
C GLY A 84 10.77 -1.35 -16.05
N LEU A 85 11.79 -1.59 -16.86
CA LEU A 85 11.95 -2.84 -17.60
C LEU A 85 13.42 -3.24 -17.54
N ASN A 86 13.70 -4.52 -17.24
CA ASN A 86 15.06 -5.04 -17.12
C ASN A 86 15.94 -4.25 -16.12
N GLY A 87 15.36 -3.83 -14.99
CA GLY A 87 16.04 -3.06 -13.96
C GLY A 87 16.32 -1.59 -14.30
N THR A 88 15.93 -1.12 -15.49
CA THR A 88 16.00 0.29 -15.84
C THR A 88 14.68 0.97 -15.52
N GLU A 89 14.71 1.98 -14.66
CA GLU A 89 13.54 2.81 -14.34
C GLU A 89 13.15 3.67 -15.55
N PHE A 90 11.86 3.67 -15.86
CA PHE A 90 11.26 4.50 -16.92
C PHE A 90 10.14 5.40 -16.41
N LEU A 91 9.56 5.05 -15.26
CA LEU A 91 8.39 5.69 -14.70
C LEU A 91 8.52 5.78 -13.18
N ALA A 92 8.21 6.93 -12.61
CA ALA A 92 8.15 7.12 -11.17
C ALA A 92 7.01 8.07 -10.79
N PHE A 93 6.33 7.79 -9.68
CA PHE A 93 5.29 8.66 -9.15
C PHE A 93 5.15 8.56 -7.63
N ASP A 94 4.54 9.59 -7.09
CA ASP A 94 4.13 9.71 -5.70
C ASP A 94 2.72 10.30 -5.68
N GLN A 95 1.74 9.42 -5.48
CA GLN A 95 0.33 9.76 -5.52
C GLN A 95 -0.30 9.56 -4.15
N THR A 96 -0.76 10.66 -3.56
CA THR A 96 -1.65 10.64 -2.38
C THR A 96 -3.08 10.84 -2.86
N PHE A 97 -4.00 9.96 -2.45
CA PHE A 97 -5.37 9.98 -2.90
C PHE A 97 -6.26 10.81 -1.98
N THR A 98 -6.86 11.88 -2.49
CA THR A 98 -7.84 12.69 -1.74
C THR A 98 -9.09 11.87 -1.41
N THR A 99 -9.52 11.05 -2.37
CA THR A 99 -10.53 10.01 -2.16
C THR A 99 -9.80 8.67 -2.12
N PRO A 100 -9.66 8.03 -0.95
CA PRO A 100 -8.89 6.79 -0.83
C PRO A 100 -9.41 5.69 -1.75
N VAL A 101 -8.50 4.85 -2.24
CA VAL A 101 -8.87 3.74 -3.12
C VAL A 101 -9.29 2.56 -2.25
N VAL A 102 -10.59 2.29 -2.20
CA VAL A 102 -11.16 1.19 -1.43
C VAL A 102 -11.14 -0.07 -2.27
N VAL A 103 -10.43 -1.11 -1.83
CA VAL A 103 -10.35 -2.39 -2.52
C VAL A 103 -11.14 -3.44 -1.72
N PRO A 104 -12.31 -3.89 -2.24
CA PRO A 104 -13.20 -4.76 -1.49
C PRO A 104 -12.56 -6.12 -1.23
N THR A 105 -13.05 -6.80 -0.19
CA THR A 105 -12.65 -8.18 0.17
C THR A 105 -12.71 -9.11 -1.05
N LEU A 106 -11.62 -9.84 -1.31
CA LEU A 106 -11.51 -10.80 -2.42
C LEU A 106 -11.84 -10.22 -3.82
N GLY A 107 -11.79 -8.89 -3.97
CA GLY A 107 -12.19 -8.18 -5.18
C GLY A 107 -11.07 -7.37 -5.80
N SER A 108 -11.44 -6.41 -6.64
CA SER A 108 -10.52 -5.48 -7.29
C SER A 108 -11.12 -4.09 -7.39
N ALA A 109 -10.27 -3.07 -7.44
CA ALA A 109 -10.67 -1.68 -7.65
C ALA A 109 -9.66 -0.95 -8.52
N ASN A 110 -10.16 0.00 -9.31
CA ASN A 110 -9.31 0.93 -10.06
C ASN A 110 -8.96 2.13 -9.18
N SER A 111 -7.73 2.63 -9.30
CA SER A 111 -7.25 3.80 -8.54
C SER A 111 -7.93 5.11 -8.93
N GLY A 112 -8.62 5.14 -10.07
CA GLY A 112 -8.90 6.37 -10.80
C GLY A 112 -7.65 6.92 -11.48
N THR A 113 -7.85 7.80 -12.45
CA THR A 113 -6.75 8.43 -13.20
C THR A 113 -6.15 9.57 -12.40
N PHE A 114 -4.84 9.53 -12.23
CA PHE A 114 -4.04 10.58 -11.63
C PHE A 114 -2.96 11.07 -12.60
N ALA A 115 -2.57 12.33 -12.49
CA ALA A 115 -1.60 12.97 -13.35
C ALA A 115 -0.21 13.01 -12.70
N ASN A 116 0.75 13.67 -13.37
CA ASN A 116 2.09 13.96 -12.87
C ASN A 116 3.00 12.75 -12.64
N VAL A 117 2.77 11.67 -13.39
CA VAL A 117 3.67 10.52 -13.38
C VAL A 117 4.89 10.84 -14.24
N ALA A 118 6.08 10.82 -13.63
CA ALA A 118 7.30 11.23 -14.30
C ALA A 118 7.85 10.11 -15.18
N LEU A 119 8.13 10.42 -16.44
CA LEU A 119 8.92 9.59 -17.33
C LEU A 119 10.40 9.90 -17.11
N THR A 120 11.08 9.07 -16.32
CA THR A 120 12.43 9.38 -15.83
C THR A 120 13.50 9.37 -16.93
N LYS A 121 13.22 8.70 -18.06
CA LYS A 121 14.03 8.73 -19.29
C LYS A 121 13.48 9.67 -20.36
N GLY A 122 12.36 10.34 -20.09
CA GLY A 122 11.61 11.12 -21.07
C GLY A 122 10.87 10.27 -22.10
N LEU A 123 9.92 10.88 -22.81
CA LEU A 123 8.99 10.13 -23.66
C LEU A 123 9.69 9.33 -24.76
N LEU A 124 10.65 9.91 -25.47
CA LEU A 124 11.32 9.26 -26.62
C LEU A 124 12.04 7.97 -26.23
N ASN A 125 12.67 7.95 -25.05
CA ASN A 125 13.34 6.75 -24.55
C ASN A 125 12.31 5.74 -23.99
N SER A 126 11.23 6.22 -23.36
CA SER A 126 10.16 5.38 -22.85
C SER A 126 9.31 4.74 -23.97
N LEU A 127 9.31 5.28 -25.19
CA LEU A 127 8.66 4.67 -26.36
C LEU A 127 9.18 3.24 -26.63
N SER A 128 10.44 2.94 -26.28
CA SER A 128 11.01 1.60 -26.46
C SER A 128 10.38 0.54 -25.54
N VAL A 129 9.74 0.96 -24.45
CA VAL A 129 9.09 0.08 -23.46
C VAL A 129 7.62 -0.15 -23.81
N ILE A 130 7.00 0.73 -24.59
CA ILE A 130 5.60 0.61 -25.02
C ILE A 130 5.32 -0.72 -25.73
N PRO A 131 6.15 -1.19 -26.68
CA PRO A 131 5.95 -2.49 -27.34
C PRO A 131 6.07 -3.70 -26.41
N ALA A 132 6.76 -3.56 -25.27
CA ALA A 132 6.88 -4.65 -24.30
C ALA A 132 5.53 -4.95 -23.61
N GLY A 133 4.67 -3.94 -23.49
CA GLY A 133 3.33 -4.08 -22.90
C GLY A 133 3.31 -4.48 -21.42
N VAL A 134 4.47 -4.47 -20.76
CA VAL A 134 4.65 -4.82 -19.36
C VAL A 134 5.65 -3.90 -18.69
N LEU A 135 5.49 -3.67 -17.39
CA LEU A 135 6.45 -2.98 -16.54
C LEU A 135 6.68 -3.78 -15.26
N ASP A 136 7.92 -3.78 -14.82
CA ASP A 136 8.32 -4.30 -13.52
C ASP A 136 8.27 -3.16 -12.49
N VAL A 137 7.58 -3.37 -11.38
CA VAL A 137 7.68 -2.52 -10.21
C VAL A 137 9.03 -2.79 -9.56
N LEU A 138 9.96 -1.83 -9.69
CA LEU A 138 11.33 -1.93 -9.20
C LEU A 138 11.41 -1.61 -7.71
N SER A 139 10.65 -0.60 -7.28
CA SER A 139 10.51 -0.25 -5.86
C SER A 139 9.19 0.45 -5.63
N GLY A 140 8.66 0.32 -4.41
CA GLY A 140 7.44 1.00 -4.05
C GLY A 140 7.22 1.00 -2.54
N THR A 141 6.50 2.02 -2.10
CA THR A 141 5.96 2.13 -0.75
C THR A 141 4.47 2.41 -0.86
N LEU A 142 3.66 1.57 -0.23
CA LEU A 142 2.21 1.75 -0.13
C LEU A 142 1.86 2.10 1.31
N THR A 143 1.14 3.19 1.49
CA THR A 143 0.45 3.48 2.74
C THR A 143 -0.98 3.01 2.59
N LEU A 144 -1.31 1.92 3.28
CA LEU A 144 -2.65 1.35 3.26
C LEU A 144 -3.19 1.13 4.67
N ARG A 145 -4.50 0.95 4.76
CA ARG A 145 -5.22 0.57 5.97
C ARG A 145 -5.93 -0.75 5.71
N VAL A 146 -5.71 -1.77 6.55
CA VAL A 146 -6.36 -3.08 6.44
C VAL A 146 -7.53 -3.17 7.41
N GLY A 147 -8.58 -3.90 7.04
CA GLY A 147 -9.79 -4.04 7.85
C GLY A 147 -10.63 -2.76 7.87
N THR A 148 -10.62 -2.01 6.77
CA THR A 148 -11.51 -0.86 6.60
C THR A 148 -12.94 -1.32 6.36
N VAL A 149 -13.90 -0.42 6.56
CA VAL A 149 -15.28 -0.63 6.15
C VAL A 149 -15.70 0.57 5.31
N GLY A 150 -15.84 0.37 4.00
CA GLY A 150 -16.16 1.45 3.06
C GLY A 150 -15.11 2.56 3.06
N GLY A 151 -13.83 2.21 3.22
CA GLY A 151 -12.73 3.19 3.22
C GLY A 151 -12.45 3.88 4.55
N GLN A 152 -13.26 3.63 5.58
CA GLN A 152 -13.14 4.25 6.90
C GLN A 152 -12.50 3.29 7.91
N LEU A 153 -11.95 3.86 8.99
CA LEU A 153 -11.23 3.14 10.04
C LEU A 153 -10.04 2.35 9.46
N GLY A 154 -9.85 1.12 9.93
CA GLY A 154 -8.76 0.24 9.54
C GLY A 154 -7.45 0.50 10.30
N LEU A 155 -6.59 -0.52 10.27
CA LEU A 155 -5.28 -0.47 10.90
C LEU A 155 -4.25 -0.04 9.86
N PRO A 156 -3.48 1.04 10.13
CA PRO A 156 -2.45 1.49 9.20
C PRO A 156 -1.37 0.42 9.08
N LEU A 157 -1.09 0.03 7.85
CA LEU A 157 -0.06 -0.95 7.52
C LEU A 157 0.84 -0.35 6.42
N PRO A 158 1.99 0.26 6.80
CA PRO A 158 2.94 0.73 5.82
C PRO A 158 3.65 -0.47 5.18
N LEU A 159 3.54 -0.58 3.85
CA LEU A 159 4.25 -1.60 3.09
C LEU A 159 5.40 -0.95 2.35
N SER A 160 6.62 -1.32 2.70
CA SER A 160 7.82 -0.91 1.97
C SER A 160 8.38 -2.12 1.23
N PHE A 161 8.78 -1.92 -0.02
CA PHE A 161 9.41 -2.93 -0.89
C PHE A 161 8.44 -4.00 -1.42
N LEU A 162 7.52 -3.60 -2.31
CA LEU A 162 6.73 -4.54 -3.13
C LEU A 162 7.29 -4.62 -4.57
N PRO A 163 8.36 -5.40 -4.82
CA PRO A 163 8.77 -5.70 -6.18
C PRO A 163 7.73 -6.60 -6.84
N GLN A 164 7.32 -6.25 -8.06
CA GLN A 164 6.38 -7.05 -8.83
C GLN A 164 6.82 -7.05 -10.29
N ALA A 165 7.13 -8.22 -10.83
CA ALA A 165 7.53 -8.35 -12.22
C ALA A 165 6.32 -8.47 -13.16
N GLY A 166 6.45 -7.94 -14.38
CA GLY A 166 5.56 -8.22 -15.50
C GLY A 166 4.13 -7.69 -15.34
N VAL A 167 3.94 -6.52 -14.71
CA VAL A 167 2.62 -5.89 -14.62
C VAL A 167 2.17 -5.46 -16.02
N PRO A 168 1.07 -5.99 -16.56
CA PRO A 168 0.53 -5.58 -17.85
C PRO A 168 0.31 -4.07 -17.89
N THR A 169 0.84 -3.40 -18.91
CA THR A 169 0.77 -1.95 -19.06
C THR A 169 0.21 -1.59 -20.43
N ALA A 170 -0.99 -1.01 -20.43
CA ALA A 170 -1.62 -0.46 -21.61
C ALA A 170 -1.21 1.00 -21.81
N TRP A 171 -0.74 1.34 -23.01
CA TRP A 171 -0.36 2.71 -23.37
C TRP A 171 -1.37 3.31 -24.33
N GLN A 172 -1.99 4.42 -23.92
CA GLN A 172 -2.90 5.19 -24.76
C GLN A 172 -2.21 6.49 -25.14
N ILE A 173 -1.95 6.66 -26.44
CA ILE A 173 -1.27 7.84 -26.97
C ILE A 173 -2.30 8.67 -27.73
N THR A 174 -2.56 9.88 -27.24
CA THR A 174 -3.47 10.83 -27.88
C THR A 174 -2.67 12.03 -28.37
N LEU A 175 -2.66 12.23 -29.69
CA LEU A 175 -1.89 13.26 -30.40
C LEU A 175 -2.77 14.39 -30.94
N THR A 176 -3.90 14.67 -30.28
CA THR A 176 -4.83 15.74 -30.67
C THR A 176 -4.32 17.10 -30.25
#